data_AF-A0A100VQI1-F1
#
_entry.id   AF-A0A100VQI1-F1
#
_cell.length_a   1.000
_cell.length_b   1.000
_cell.length_c   1.000
_cell.angle_alpha   90.00
_cell.angle_beta   90.00
_cell.angle_gamma   90.00
#
_symmetry.space_group_name_H-M   'P 1'
#
loop_
_entity.id
_entity.type
_entity.pdbx_description
1 polymer ?
#
loop_
_entity_poly.entity_id
_entity_poly.type
_entity_poly.pdbx_seq_one_letter_code
_entity_poly.pdbx_strand_id
1 'polypeptide(L)'
;MKLLLVMFSVISPFSVQPAAVPAAHDMQWTAMEEKASEVTLAVDRSETFQHFRTLNGVSLDDTMNDVLAKKGQPVHKQEDPYLGCPEYHFHDVKVGLCEDTDVIHYVHIDASEDHIKLNGQRIEMNIEAIHQALGKPYYVAEDGEVFLRGDQALKVYMKSGSSQIDGIDLFDDTVS
;
A
#
# COMPACT_ATOMS: atom_id res chain seq x y z
N MET A 1 8.60 97.17 2.71
CA MET A 1 8.28 95.96 1.92
C MET A 1 9.57 95.22 1.59
N LYS A 2 9.46 93.89 1.54
CA LYS A 2 10.49 92.87 1.70
C LYS A 2 11.64 92.91 0.67
N LEU A 3 12.85 92.67 1.21
CA LEU A 3 13.96 92.04 0.51
C LEU A 3 13.56 90.65 -0.01
N LEU A 4 14.10 90.31 -1.17
CA LEU A 4 14.43 88.94 -1.53
C LEU A 4 15.93 88.89 -1.80
N LEU A 5 16.64 87.93 -1.21
CA LEU A 5 17.21 86.82 -1.98
C LEU A 5 17.86 85.79 -1.05
N VAL A 6 17.71 84.54 -1.49
CA VAL A 6 18.08 83.28 -0.83
C VAL A 6 19.48 82.87 -1.28
N MET A 7 20.26 82.25 -0.40
CA MET A 7 21.42 81.41 -0.76
C MET A 7 21.51 80.14 0.10
N PHE A 8 21.49 79.02 -0.62
CA PHE A 8 22.10 77.67 -0.46
C PHE A 8 22.58 77.07 0.88
N SER A 9 22.51 75.72 0.85
CA SER A 9 23.24 74.67 1.61
C SER A 9 22.62 74.30 2.98
N VAL A 10 22.54 73.05 3.44
CA VAL A 10 23.46 71.90 3.42
C VAL A 10 22.72 70.56 3.63
N ILE A 11 23.43 69.48 3.31
CA ILE A 11 23.12 68.05 3.34
C ILE A 11 22.98 67.51 4.78
N SER A 12 22.12 66.52 5.04
CA SER A 12 22.24 65.60 6.18
C SER A 12 21.53 64.25 5.92
N PRO A 13 22.13 63.10 6.28
CA PRO A 13 21.52 61.79 6.12
C PRO A 13 20.55 61.49 7.28
N PHE A 14 19.33 61.08 6.94
CA PHE A 14 18.36 60.61 7.93
C PHE A 14 18.78 59.23 8.45
N SER A 15 19.12 59.18 9.74
CA SER A 15 19.11 57.93 10.52
C SER A 15 17.67 57.56 10.82
N VAL A 16 17.24 56.37 10.43
CA VAL A 16 15.95 55.80 10.83
C VAL A 16 16.24 54.58 11.69
N GLN A 17 15.99 54.68 12.99
CA GLN A 17 15.96 53.52 13.89
C GLN A 17 14.70 52.70 13.62
N PRO A 18 14.80 51.37 13.42
CA PRO A 18 13.64 50.50 13.49
C PRO A 18 13.22 50.26 14.93
N ALA A 19 11.92 50.39 15.17
CA ALA A 19 11.23 50.12 16.43
C ALA A 19 11.43 48.67 16.91
N ALA A 20 11.39 48.49 18.23
CA ALA A 20 11.43 47.19 18.89
C ALA A 20 10.31 46.26 18.38
N VAL A 21 10.68 45.04 18.01
CA VAL A 21 9.77 43.93 17.65
C VAL A 21 9.55 43.09 18.92
N PRO A 22 8.31 42.71 19.28
CA PRO A 22 8.05 41.98 20.51
C PRO A 22 8.60 40.55 20.43
N ALA A 23 9.02 40.03 21.59
CA ALA A 23 9.48 38.65 21.77
C ALA A 23 8.37 37.66 21.38
N ALA A 24 8.49 37.08 20.18
CA ALA A 24 7.81 35.86 19.82
C ALA A 24 8.52 34.70 20.53
N HIS A 25 7.75 33.93 21.29
CA HIS A 25 8.21 32.77 22.03
C HIS A 25 8.82 31.73 21.08
N ASP A 26 10.03 31.27 21.41
CA ASP A 26 10.68 30.11 20.83
C ASP A 26 9.82 28.86 21.07
N MET A 27 8.94 28.53 20.12
CA MET A 27 8.47 27.15 19.97
C MET A 27 9.50 26.42 19.12
N GLN A 28 10.52 25.92 19.81
CA GLN A 28 11.51 25.03 19.25
C GLN A 28 10.83 23.68 18.96
N TRP A 29 10.23 23.57 17.78
CA TRP A 29 9.90 22.29 17.18
C TRP A 29 11.22 21.56 16.95
N THR A 30 11.57 20.64 17.83
CA THR A 30 12.50 19.56 17.50
C THR A 30 11.91 18.83 16.31
N ALA A 31 12.45 19.10 15.14
CA ALA A 31 12.29 18.23 13.98
C ALA A 31 12.84 16.88 14.41
N MET A 32 11.94 15.98 14.80
CA MET A 32 12.24 14.57 14.85
C MET A 32 12.59 14.23 13.42
N GLU A 33 13.87 14.00 13.15
CA GLU A 33 14.31 13.39 11.88
C GLU A 33 13.46 12.13 11.73
N GLU A 34 12.45 12.21 10.89
CA GLU A 34 11.77 11.07 10.34
C GLU A 34 12.87 10.29 9.65
N LYS A 35 13.33 9.23 10.33
CA LYS A 35 14.29 8.29 9.80
C LYS A 35 13.60 7.65 8.62
N ALA A 36 13.77 8.27 7.45
CA ALA A 36 13.28 7.78 6.18
C ALA A 36 13.64 6.30 6.12
N SER A 37 12.60 5.47 6.08
CA SER A 37 12.76 4.04 5.94
C SER A 37 13.66 3.82 4.72
N GLU A 38 14.84 3.27 4.96
CA GLU A 38 15.80 2.96 3.92
C GLU A 38 15.15 1.90 3.06
N VAL A 39 14.52 2.35 1.95
CA VAL A 39 13.96 1.48 0.92
C VAL A 39 15.10 0.58 0.50
N THR A 40 15.06 -0.66 0.97
CA THR A 40 16.04 -1.68 0.62
C THR A 40 15.75 -2.06 -0.82
N LEU A 41 16.28 -1.27 -1.76
CA LEU A 41 16.14 -1.50 -3.18
C LEU A 41 16.90 -2.79 -3.54
N ALA A 42 16.12 -3.85 -3.70
CA ALA A 42 16.28 -4.85 -4.77
C ALA A 42 17.43 -5.86 -4.72
N VAL A 43 17.66 -6.55 -3.58
CA VAL A 43 18.51 -7.78 -3.57
C VAL A 43 17.83 -9.02 -2.99
N ASP A 44 16.60 -8.94 -2.48
CA ASP A 44 15.92 -10.09 -1.84
C ASP A 44 14.54 -10.42 -2.44
N ARG A 45 14.41 -10.24 -3.76
CA ARG A 45 13.20 -10.62 -4.50
C ARG A 45 13.34 -12.07 -4.93
N SER A 46 12.28 -12.88 -4.73
CA SER A 46 12.21 -14.27 -5.21
C SER A 46 12.71 -14.37 -6.65
N GLU A 47 13.69 -15.23 -6.89
CA GLU A 47 14.11 -15.58 -8.25
C GLU A 47 12.97 -16.31 -8.99
N THR A 48 12.17 -17.09 -8.27
CA THR A 48 11.08 -17.92 -8.79
C THR A 48 9.88 -17.10 -9.28
N PHE A 49 9.48 -16.08 -8.51
CA PHE A 49 8.28 -15.27 -8.82
C PHE A 49 8.65 -13.82 -9.06
N GLN A 50 8.72 -13.43 -10.34
CA GLN A 50 8.93 -12.04 -10.76
C GLN A 50 7.62 -11.22 -10.79
N HIS A 51 6.47 -11.90 -10.85
CA HIS A 51 5.12 -11.32 -10.91
C HIS A 51 4.12 -12.22 -10.16
N PHE A 52 2.99 -11.65 -9.71
CA PHE A 52 1.89 -12.38 -9.08
C PHE A 52 0.64 -12.35 -9.97
N ARG A 53 0.71 -13.07 -11.10
CA ARG A 53 -0.31 -13.02 -12.15
C ARG A 53 -1.64 -13.65 -11.75
N THR A 54 -1.58 -14.77 -11.01
CA THR A 54 -2.79 -15.49 -10.59
C THR A 54 -2.63 -16.10 -9.21
N LEU A 55 -3.69 -16.10 -8.42
CA LEU A 55 -3.81 -16.83 -7.17
C LEU A 55 -4.97 -17.82 -7.29
N ASN A 56 -4.70 -19.11 -7.06
CA ASN A 56 -5.60 -20.23 -7.37
C ASN A 56 -6.22 -20.14 -8.78
N GLY A 57 -5.48 -19.60 -9.75
CA GLY A 57 -5.90 -19.52 -11.16
C GLY A 57 -6.76 -18.30 -11.51
N VAL A 58 -7.08 -17.42 -10.55
CA VAL A 58 -7.76 -16.14 -10.80
C VAL A 58 -6.74 -15.02 -10.87
N SER A 59 -6.87 -14.14 -11.85
CA SER A 59 -6.09 -12.91 -12.02
C SER A 59 -6.90 -11.69 -11.59
N LEU A 60 -6.24 -10.60 -11.20
CA LEU A 60 -6.92 -9.31 -11.00
C LEU A 60 -7.43 -8.71 -12.31
N ASP A 61 -6.86 -9.13 -13.45
CA ASP A 61 -7.28 -8.71 -14.79
C ASP A 61 -8.46 -9.53 -15.35
N ASP A 62 -8.94 -10.54 -14.61
CA ASP A 62 -10.07 -11.36 -15.05
C ASP A 62 -11.39 -10.59 -14.95
N THR A 63 -12.30 -10.86 -15.89
CA THR A 63 -13.71 -10.45 -15.77
C THR A 63 -14.51 -11.49 -14.97
N MET A 64 -15.72 -11.14 -14.52
CA MET A 64 -16.62 -12.13 -13.92
C MET A 64 -16.83 -13.36 -14.83
N ASN A 65 -16.94 -13.15 -16.15
CA ASN A 65 -17.10 -14.24 -17.10
C ASN A 65 -15.88 -15.18 -17.13
N ASP A 66 -14.67 -14.62 -17.05
CA ASP A 66 -13.43 -15.42 -16.99
C ASP A 66 -13.38 -16.24 -15.71
N VAL A 67 -13.75 -15.64 -14.56
CA VAL A 67 -13.81 -16.34 -13.28
C VAL A 67 -14.82 -17.49 -13.35
N LEU A 68 -16.02 -17.25 -13.86
CA LEU A 68 -17.04 -18.29 -14.01
C LEU A 68 -16.60 -19.41 -14.97
N ALA A 69 -15.89 -19.08 -16.05
CA ALA A 69 -15.34 -20.09 -16.96
C ALA A 69 -14.27 -20.98 -16.29
N LYS A 70 -13.49 -20.41 -15.38
CA LYS A 70 -12.41 -21.12 -14.65
C LYS A 70 -12.91 -21.91 -13.44
N LYS A 71 -13.89 -21.36 -12.72
CA LYS A 71 -14.32 -21.84 -11.39
C LYS A 71 -15.71 -22.44 -11.36
N GLY A 72 -16.52 -22.24 -12.41
CA GLY A 72 -17.93 -22.60 -12.40
C GLY A 72 -18.76 -21.57 -11.63
N GLN A 73 -19.88 -22.00 -11.05
CA GLN A 73 -20.75 -21.12 -10.27
C GLN A 73 -20.22 -20.94 -8.85
N PRO A 74 -20.36 -19.75 -8.24
CA PRO A 74 -20.00 -19.53 -6.84
C PRO A 74 -20.90 -20.37 -5.92
N VAL A 75 -20.33 -20.86 -4.83
CA VAL A 75 -21.09 -21.57 -3.77
C VAL A 75 -21.83 -20.59 -2.85
N HIS A 76 -21.32 -19.37 -2.74
CA HIS A 76 -21.90 -18.31 -1.94
C HIS A 76 -21.56 -16.94 -2.53
N LYS A 77 -22.44 -15.95 -2.30
CA LYS A 77 -22.22 -14.53 -2.63
C LYS A 77 -22.63 -13.72 -1.41
N GLN A 78 -21.77 -12.84 -0.95
CA GLN A 78 -22.04 -11.90 0.13
C GLN A 78 -21.57 -10.50 -0.25
N GLU A 79 -22.03 -9.49 0.46
CA GLU A 79 -21.51 -8.12 0.31
C GLU A 79 -20.25 -7.97 1.17
N ASP A 80 -19.17 -7.46 0.57
CA ASP A 80 -17.96 -7.09 1.31
C ASP A 80 -18.20 -5.76 2.06
N PRO A 81 -18.01 -5.73 3.38
CA PRO A 81 -18.34 -4.56 4.20
C PRO A 81 -17.40 -3.37 4.00
N TYR A 82 -16.23 -3.56 3.37
CA TYR A 82 -15.23 -2.52 3.15
C TYR A 82 -15.34 -1.93 1.75
N LEU A 83 -15.55 -2.76 0.74
CA LEU A 83 -15.71 -2.35 -0.65
C LEU A 83 -17.14 -1.92 -0.97
N GLY A 84 -18.15 -2.44 -0.25
CA GLY A 84 -19.56 -2.30 -0.65
C GLY A 84 -19.88 -3.02 -1.97
N CYS A 85 -19.00 -3.94 -2.38
CA CYS A 85 -19.13 -4.76 -3.57
C CYS A 85 -19.30 -6.22 -3.18
N PRO A 86 -19.84 -7.08 -4.07
CA PRO A 86 -19.95 -8.49 -3.75
C PRO A 86 -18.59 -9.20 -3.65
N GLU A 87 -18.51 -10.12 -2.71
CA GLU A 87 -17.50 -11.17 -2.64
C GLU A 87 -18.13 -12.50 -3.07
N TYR A 88 -17.54 -13.13 -4.07
CA TYR A 88 -17.95 -14.43 -4.61
C TYR A 88 -17.08 -15.52 -4.05
N HIS A 89 -17.71 -16.51 -3.42
CA HIS A 89 -17.00 -17.64 -2.83
C HIS A 89 -17.10 -18.81 -3.78
N PHE A 90 -15.95 -19.33 -4.18
CA PHE A 90 -15.79 -20.60 -4.89
C PHE A 90 -15.20 -21.62 -3.93
N HIS A 91 -15.07 -22.88 -4.36
CA HIS A 91 -14.60 -23.94 -3.48
C HIS A 91 -13.21 -23.69 -2.89
N ASP A 92 -12.31 -23.05 -3.62
CA ASP A 92 -10.90 -22.89 -3.27
C ASP A 92 -10.42 -21.43 -3.29
N VAL A 93 -11.33 -20.46 -3.46
CA VAL A 93 -10.98 -19.04 -3.60
C VAL A 93 -12.20 -18.14 -3.37
N LYS A 94 -11.99 -16.97 -2.78
CA LYS A 94 -12.95 -15.87 -2.75
C LYS A 94 -12.46 -14.74 -3.65
N VAL A 95 -13.38 -14.05 -4.32
CA VAL A 95 -13.06 -12.97 -5.26
C VAL A 95 -13.94 -11.77 -4.93
N GLY A 96 -13.33 -10.66 -4.53
CA GLY A 96 -14.01 -9.38 -4.38
C GLY A 96 -14.08 -8.69 -5.74
N LEU A 97 -15.29 -8.58 -6.31
CA LEU A 97 -15.52 -8.02 -7.65
C LEU A 97 -16.74 -7.09 -7.63
N CYS A 98 -16.55 -5.86 -8.11
CA CYS A 98 -17.64 -4.89 -8.27
C CYS A 98 -18.34 -5.10 -9.62
N GLU A 99 -19.61 -5.55 -9.62
CA GLU A 99 -20.33 -5.94 -10.85
C GLU A 99 -20.56 -4.77 -11.83
N ASP A 100 -20.55 -3.52 -11.34
CA ASP A 100 -20.76 -2.32 -12.13
C ASP A 100 -19.53 -1.87 -12.92
N THR A 101 -18.33 -2.13 -12.38
CA THR A 101 -17.04 -1.84 -13.04
C THR A 101 -16.41 -3.09 -13.67
N ASP A 102 -16.86 -4.28 -13.28
CA ASP A 102 -16.27 -5.59 -13.63
C ASP A 102 -14.78 -5.69 -13.24
N VAL A 103 -14.40 -5.01 -12.15
CA VAL A 103 -13.03 -4.99 -11.62
C VAL A 103 -12.93 -5.93 -10.42
N ILE A 104 -11.91 -6.79 -10.44
CA ILE A 104 -11.50 -7.58 -9.27
C ILE A 104 -10.58 -6.73 -8.40
N HIS A 105 -10.99 -6.51 -7.15
CA HIS A 105 -10.19 -5.78 -6.17
C HIS A 105 -9.22 -6.70 -5.42
N TYR A 106 -9.64 -7.92 -5.13
CA TYR A 106 -8.78 -8.90 -4.49
C TYR A 106 -9.19 -10.34 -4.82
N VAL A 107 -8.22 -11.23 -4.66
CA VAL A 107 -8.40 -12.67 -4.65
C VAL A 107 -7.91 -13.20 -3.31
N HIS A 108 -8.76 -13.88 -2.56
CA HIS A 108 -8.49 -14.34 -1.20
C HIS A 108 -8.54 -15.87 -1.08
N ILE A 109 -7.59 -16.44 -0.34
CA ILE A 109 -7.55 -17.86 0.02
C ILE A 109 -7.60 -17.99 1.54
N ASP A 110 -8.58 -18.74 2.05
CA ASP A 110 -8.68 -19.07 3.47
C ASP A 110 -7.55 -20.02 3.91
N ALA A 111 -7.12 -19.89 5.17
CA ALA A 111 -6.16 -20.82 5.78
C ALA A 111 -6.65 -22.27 5.93
N SER A 112 -7.91 -22.58 5.59
CA SER A 112 -8.42 -23.96 5.55
C SER A 112 -7.88 -24.75 4.35
N GLU A 113 -7.36 -24.08 3.32
CA GLU A 113 -6.69 -24.74 2.20
C GLU A 113 -5.29 -25.22 2.60
N ASP A 114 -4.92 -26.43 2.18
CA ASP A 114 -3.58 -26.97 2.45
C ASP A 114 -2.46 -26.22 1.69
N HIS A 115 -2.82 -25.53 0.61
CA HIS A 115 -1.89 -24.88 -0.29
C HIS A 115 -2.54 -23.76 -1.09
N ILE A 116 -1.70 -22.86 -1.60
CA ILE A 116 -2.06 -21.95 -2.69
C ILE A 116 -1.43 -22.41 -4.01
N LYS A 117 -1.98 -21.95 -5.12
CA LYS A 117 -1.39 -22.04 -6.46
C LYS A 117 -1.11 -20.63 -6.96
N LEU A 118 0.13 -20.18 -6.80
CA LEU A 118 0.59 -18.89 -7.31
C LEU A 118 1.19 -19.09 -8.70
N ASN A 119 0.66 -18.40 -9.71
CA ASN A 119 1.03 -18.58 -11.12
C ASN A 119 1.01 -20.07 -11.56
N GLY A 120 0.09 -20.86 -11.00
CA GLY A 120 -0.01 -22.30 -11.24
C GLY A 120 0.98 -23.17 -10.46
N GLN A 121 1.96 -22.60 -9.75
CA GLN A 121 2.87 -23.34 -8.89
C GLN A 121 2.29 -23.49 -7.48
N ARG A 122 2.27 -24.73 -6.98
CA ARG A 122 1.83 -25.06 -5.63
C ARG A 122 2.82 -24.56 -4.58
N ILE A 123 2.32 -23.90 -3.54
CA ILE A 123 3.05 -23.50 -2.34
C ILE A 123 2.22 -23.93 -1.13
N GLU A 124 2.80 -24.67 -0.20
CA GLU A 124 2.09 -25.14 1.00
C GLU A 124 1.67 -23.96 1.89
N MET A 125 0.52 -24.10 2.58
CA MET A 125 -0.05 -23.07 3.44
C MET A 125 0.66 -23.01 4.82
N ASN A 126 1.95 -22.70 4.80
CA ASN A 126 2.75 -22.40 6.00
C ASN A 126 3.80 -21.33 5.68
N ILE A 127 4.21 -20.57 6.69
CA ILE A 127 5.04 -19.39 6.48
C ILE A 127 6.43 -19.76 5.93
N GLU A 128 6.98 -20.90 6.34
CA GLU A 128 8.31 -21.35 5.89
C GLU A 128 8.32 -21.64 4.38
N ALA A 129 7.30 -22.33 3.88
CA ALA A 129 7.14 -22.61 2.45
C ALA A 129 6.90 -21.32 1.65
N ILE A 130 6.14 -20.37 2.21
CA ILE A 130 5.93 -19.06 1.60
C ILE A 130 7.24 -18.28 1.50
N HIS A 131 8.04 -18.20 2.58
CA HIS A 131 9.36 -17.55 2.54
C HIS A 131 10.32 -18.23 1.57
N GLN A 132 10.32 -19.56 1.54
CA GLN A 132 11.14 -20.31 0.58
C GLN A 132 10.76 -19.99 -0.86
N ALA A 133 9.47 -19.81 -1.14
CA ALA A 133 8.97 -19.49 -2.48
C ALA A 133 9.17 -18.01 -2.84
N LEU A 134 8.89 -17.10 -1.91
CA LEU A 134 8.74 -15.66 -2.16
C LEU A 134 9.94 -14.82 -1.71
N GLY A 135 10.90 -15.40 -1.00
CA GLY A 135 12.01 -14.66 -0.39
C GLY A 135 11.56 -13.90 0.85
N LYS A 136 12.25 -12.81 1.18
CA LYS A 136 11.87 -11.97 2.32
C LYS A 136 10.64 -11.10 2.00
N PRO A 137 9.80 -10.83 3.00
CA PRO A 137 8.71 -9.87 2.84
C PRO A 137 9.26 -8.47 2.58
N TYR A 138 8.51 -7.70 1.79
CA TYR A 138 8.76 -6.28 1.59
C TYR A 138 8.43 -5.48 2.85
N TYR A 139 7.35 -5.85 3.53
CA TYR A 139 6.89 -5.21 4.76
C TYR A 139 6.30 -6.25 5.73
N VAL A 140 6.49 -6.04 7.02
CA VAL A 140 5.96 -6.90 8.09
C VAL A 140 5.10 -6.02 9.00
N ALA A 141 3.82 -6.34 9.09
CA ALA A 141 2.83 -5.70 9.94
C ALA A 141 2.50 -6.58 11.15
N GLU A 142 1.70 -6.06 12.08
CA GLU A 142 1.19 -6.85 13.22
C GLU A 142 0.33 -8.03 12.76
N ASP A 143 -0.43 -7.85 11.68
CA ASP A 143 -1.43 -8.78 11.19
C ASP A 143 -0.95 -9.64 10.02
N GLY A 144 0.31 -9.50 9.59
CA GLY A 144 0.77 -10.23 8.42
C GLY A 144 2.05 -9.74 7.77
N GLU A 145 2.41 -10.40 6.69
CA GLU A 145 3.56 -10.06 5.85
C GLU A 145 3.11 -9.70 4.44
N VAL A 146 3.75 -8.69 3.84
CA VAL A 146 3.45 -8.23 2.49
C VAL A 146 4.64 -8.50 1.57
N PHE A 147 4.37 -9.11 0.42
CA PHE A 147 5.32 -9.35 -0.65
C PHE A 147 4.88 -8.54 -1.87
N LEU A 148 5.80 -7.81 -2.51
CA LEU A 148 5.49 -6.99 -3.69
C LEU A 148 6.22 -7.47 -4.95
N ARG A 149 5.52 -7.49 -6.08
CA ARG A 149 6.07 -7.78 -7.42
C ARG A 149 5.45 -6.88 -8.49
N GLY A 150 6.13 -5.78 -8.78
CA GLY A 150 5.56 -4.72 -9.60
C GLY A 150 4.42 -4.05 -8.84
N ASP A 151 3.27 -3.93 -9.48
CA ASP A 151 2.08 -3.28 -8.91
C ASP A 151 1.18 -4.27 -8.15
N GLN A 152 1.61 -5.53 -8.01
CA GLN A 152 0.86 -6.59 -7.34
C GLN A 152 1.45 -6.90 -5.97
N ALA A 153 0.57 -7.03 -4.98
CA ALA A 153 0.90 -7.43 -3.64
C ALA A 153 0.30 -8.80 -3.31
N LEU A 154 1.07 -9.61 -2.56
CA LEU A 154 0.53 -10.70 -1.77
C LEU A 154 0.62 -10.32 -0.30
N LYS A 155 -0.52 -10.26 0.41
CA LYS A 155 -0.55 -10.14 1.86
C LYS A 155 -0.89 -11.48 2.48
N VAL A 156 0.00 -11.96 3.34
CA VAL A 156 -0.17 -13.20 4.12
C VAL A 156 -0.58 -12.78 5.52
N TYR A 157 -1.86 -12.96 5.84
CA TYR A 157 -2.38 -12.63 7.17
C TYR A 157 -1.99 -13.70 8.16
N MET A 158 -1.60 -13.28 9.36
CA MET A 158 -1.21 -14.16 10.45
C MET A 158 -2.10 -13.94 11.66
N LYS A 159 -2.38 -15.01 12.40
CA LYS A 159 -3.03 -14.90 13.71
C LYS A 159 -2.09 -14.20 14.68
N SER A 160 -2.63 -13.17 15.35
CA SER A 160 -1.88 -12.32 16.28
C SER A 160 -0.97 -13.13 17.22
N GLY A 161 0.31 -12.75 17.24
CA GLY A 161 1.33 -13.37 18.10
C GLY A 161 1.79 -14.77 17.67
N SER A 162 1.44 -15.23 16.47
CA SER A 162 1.85 -16.54 15.95
C SER A 162 2.26 -16.50 14.48
N SER A 163 2.92 -17.56 14.01
CA SER A 163 3.22 -17.79 12.59
C SER A 163 2.11 -18.56 11.85
N GLN A 164 0.94 -18.74 12.47
CA GLN A 164 -0.18 -19.42 11.84
C GLN A 164 -0.85 -18.47 10.84
N ILE A 165 -0.87 -18.87 9.57
CA ILE A 165 -1.57 -18.14 8.50
C ILE A 165 -3.08 -18.17 8.78
N ASP A 166 -3.73 -17.03 8.57
CA ASP A 166 -5.19 -16.86 8.66
C ASP A 166 -5.84 -16.72 7.26
N GLY A 167 -5.09 -16.18 6.30
CA GLY A 167 -5.48 -16.14 4.89
C GLY A 167 -4.41 -15.47 4.03
N ILE A 168 -4.58 -15.50 2.71
CA ILE A 168 -3.67 -14.84 1.75
C ILE A 168 -4.49 -14.09 0.70
N ASP A 169 -4.18 -12.81 0.52
CA ASP A 169 -4.75 -11.97 -0.54
C ASP A 169 -3.74 -11.68 -1.64
N LEU A 170 -4.23 -11.67 -2.88
CA LEU A 170 -3.63 -10.98 -4.02
C LEU A 170 -4.45 -9.73 -4.32
N PHE A 171 -3.79 -8.57 -4.42
CA PHE A 171 -4.42 -7.29 -4.77
C PHE A 171 -3.43 -6.36 -5.49
N ASP A 172 -3.95 -5.26 -6.05
CA ASP A 172 -3.16 -4.21 -6.69
C ASP A 172 -2.73 -3.18 -5.63
N ASP A 173 -1.42 -3.05 -5.43
CA ASP A 173 -0.79 -2.20 -4.41
C ASP A 173 -0.91 -0.70 -4.74
N THR A 174 -1.30 -0.33 -5.96
CA THR A 174 -1.41 1.07 -6.39
C THR A 174 -2.76 1.71 -6.07
N VAL A 175 -3.76 0.89 -5.74
CA VAL A 175 -5.15 1.32 -5.51
C VAL A 175 -5.69 0.87 -4.14
N SER A 176 -4.84 0.26 -3.31
CA SER A 176 -5.20 -0.30 -2.00
C SER A 176 -4.77 0.57 -0.82
#